data_AF-A0A2P7YF40-F1
#
_entry.id   AF-A0A2P7YF40-F1
#
_cell.length_a   1.000
_cell.length_b   1.000
_cell.length_c   1.000
_cell.angle_alpha   90.00
_cell.angle_beta   90.00
_cell.angle_gamma   90.00
#
_symmetry.space_group_name_H-M   'P 1'
#
loop_
_entity.id
_entity.type
_entity.pdbx_description
1 polymer ?
#
loop_
_entity_poly.entity_id
_entity_poly.type
_entity_poly.pdbx_seq_one_letter_code
_entity_poly.pdbx_strand_id
1 'polypeptide(L)'
;MNDGDLDLDLDVDADDYAEAAAEDIPSTNDRTHLSDEAFNAIKATYVAKHDNGSIYKSLLTALPDPGLTTEGPSGDGKPTKPALSNKHIQLVSAAAGELYYFKNYEQLIDLIAWLRERYDIDGSGTGKGNRRGKFGDTLQRWEGRCRARIAEGGGEG
;
A
#
# COMPACT_ATOMS: atom_id res chain seq x y z
N MET A 1 2.73 -36.21 -41.73
CA MET A 1 1.58 -36.91 -41.12
C MET A 1 2.12 -38.13 -40.43
N ASN A 2 2.28 -38.05 -39.11
CA ASN A 2 2.18 -39.18 -38.20
C ASN A 2 1.90 -38.57 -36.83
N ASP A 3 0.61 -38.41 -36.56
CA ASP A 3 0.04 -37.96 -35.31
C ASP A 3 0.30 -39.03 -34.24
N GLY A 4 0.87 -38.62 -33.12
CA GLY A 4 1.07 -39.45 -31.94
C GLY A 4 0.58 -38.68 -30.73
N ASP A 5 -0.74 -38.62 -30.60
CA ASP A 5 -1.45 -38.15 -29.41
C ASP A 5 -0.90 -38.86 -28.17
N LEU A 6 -0.39 -38.07 -27.23
CA LEU A 6 -0.14 -38.50 -25.87
C LEU A 6 -1.40 -38.19 -25.06
N ASP A 7 -2.37 -39.09 -25.11
CA ASP A 7 -3.45 -39.17 -24.13
C ASP A 7 -2.82 -39.45 -22.75
N LEU A 8 -2.67 -38.39 -21.96
CA LEU A 8 -2.42 -38.49 -20.52
C LEU A 8 -3.77 -38.67 -19.83
N ASP A 9 -4.34 -39.88 -19.95
CA ASP A 9 -5.43 -40.34 -19.09
C ASP A 9 -4.86 -40.51 -17.67
N LEU A 10 -4.87 -39.41 -16.92
CA LEU A 10 -4.67 -39.42 -15.48
C LEU A 10 -6.00 -39.82 -14.83
N ASP A 11 -6.23 -41.13 -14.71
CA ASP A 11 -7.23 -41.70 -13.81
C ASP A 11 -6.83 -41.34 -12.36
N VAL A 12 -7.26 -40.16 -11.91
CA VAL A 12 -7.19 -39.76 -10.51
C VAL A 12 -8.40 -40.37 -9.82
N ASP A 13 -8.21 -41.56 -9.26
CA ASP A 13 -9.22 -42.18 -8.41
C ASP A 13 -9.42 -41.30 -7.16
N ALA A 14 -10.67 -40.88 -6.92
CA ALA A 14 -11.01 -39.98 -5.83
C ALA A 14 -10.82 -40.63 -4.45
N ASP A 15 -10.83 -41.97 -4.40
CA ASP A 15 -10.63 -42.72 -3.16
C ASP A 15 -9.14 -42.77 -2.76
N ASP A 16 -8.19 -42.72 -3.71
CA ASP A 16 -6.74 -42.65 -3.44
C ASP A 16 -6.34 -41.28 -2.86
N TYR A 17 -7.08 -40.22 -3.21
CA TYR A 17 -6.89 -38.89 -2.59
C TYR A 17 -7.36 -38.85 -1.13
N ALA A 18 -8.39 -39.63 -0.77
CA ALA A 18 -8.88 -39.69 0.60
C ALA A 18 -7.95 -40.53 1.51
N GLU A 19 -7.33 -41.58 0.97
CA GLU A 19 -6.37 -42.41 1.70
C GLU A 19 -5.03 -41.70 1.89
N ALA A 20 -4.57 -40.95 0.88
CA ALA A 20 -3.41 -40.05 0.99
C ALA A 20 -3.63 -38.85 1.94
N ALA A 21 -4.88 -38.47 2.22
CA ALA A 21 -5.21 -37.45 3.23
C ALA A 21 -5.31 -38.01 4.66
N ALA A 22 -5.44 -39.34 4.81
CA ALA A 22 -5.48 -40.03 6.10
C ALA A 22 -4.08 -40.43 6.58
N GLU A 23 -3.12 -40.60 5.67
CA GLU A 23 -1.71 -40.67 6.01
C GLU A 23 -1.18 -39.26 6.29
N ASP A 24 -1.28 -38.83 7.55
CA ASP A 24 -0.49 -37.74 8.10
C ASP A 24 0.99 -38.18 8.11
N ILE A 25 1.59 -38.29 6.91
CA ILE A 25 3.02 -38.50 6.74
C ILE A 25 3.63 -37.20 7.23
N PRO A 26 4.34 -37.18 8.38
CA PRO A 26 4.92 -35.95 8.90
C PRO A 26 5.93 -35.48 7.86
N SER A 27 5.52 -34.48 7.08
CA SER A 27 6.36 -33.87 6.08
C SER A 27 7.53 -33.26 6.82
N THR A 28 8.70 -33.90 6.71
CA THR A 28 10.01 -33.39 7.12
C THR A 28 10.45 -32.17 6.28
N ASN A 29 9.48 -31.39 5.77
CA ASN A 29 9.73 -30.07 5.26
C ASN A 29 9.79 -29.12 6.44
N ASP A 30 11.00 -29.02 7.00
CA ASP A 30 11.41 -28.05 8.00
C ASP A 30 11.37 -26.62 7.42
N ARG A 31 10.17 -26.17 7.04
CA ARG A 31 9.92 -24.82 6.49
C ARG A 31 9.99 -23.75 7.57
N THR A 32 9.96 -24.14 8.84
CA THR A 32 9.86 -23.23 9.98
C THR A 32 11.02 -23.34 10.96
N HIS A 33 11.90 -24.35 10.87
CA HIS A 33 12.98 -24.62 11.85
C HIS A 33 12.48 -24.76 13.29
N LEU A 34 11.21 -25.12 13.45
CA LEU A 34 10.50 -25.22 14.72
C LEU A 34 9.90 -26.61 14.84
N SER A 35 9.86 -27.16 16.05
CA SER A 35 9.08 -28.38 16.32
C SER A 35 7.59 -28.12 16.09
N ASP A 36 6.82 -29.17 15.80
CA ASP A 36 5.37 -29.06 15.61
C ASP A 36 4.67 -28.43 16.82
N GLU A 37 5.17 -28.73 18.03
CA GLU A 37 4.70 -28.11 19.27
C GLU A 37 4.97 -26.60 19.31
N ALA A 38 6.16 -26.16 18.90
CA ALA A 38 6.52 -24.75 18.85
C ALA A 38 5.76 -23.99 17.75
N PHE A 39 5.54 -24.64 16.59
CA PHE A 39 4.71 -24.08 15.53
C PHE A 39 3.24 -23.94 15.97
N ASN A 40 2.67 -24.95 16.63
CA ASN A 40 1.32 -24.90 17.16
C ASN A 40 1.17 -23.84 18.27
N ALA A 41 2.19 -23.65 19.11
CA ALA A 41 2.20 -22.59 20.12
C ALA A 41 2.22 -21.17 19.49
N ILE A 42 2.99 -20.98 18.41
CA ILE A 42 3.00 -19.71 17.66
C ILE A 42 1.67 -19.52 16.94
N LYS A 43 1.14 -20.57 16.29
CA LYS A 43 -0.16 -20.51 15.60
C LYS A 43 -1.31 -20.18 16.57
N ALA A 44 -1.29 -20.75 17.78
CA ALA A 44 -2.30 -20.48 18.81
C ALA A 44 -2.24 -19.05 19.34
N THR A 45 -1.05 -18.42 19.33
CA THR A 45 -0.85 -17.03 19.74
C THR A 45 -0.83 -16.05 18.57
N TYR A 46 -0.87 -16.54 17.33
CA TYR A 46 -0.82 -15.72 16.14
C TYR A 46 -2.13 -14.97 15.96
N VAL A 47 -2.05 -13.66 16.15
CA VAL A 47 -3.08 -12.72 15.76
C VAL A 47 -2.59 -12.05 14.48
N ALA A 48 -3.31 -12.26 13.38
CA ALA A 48 -3.05 -11.53 12.15
C ALA A 48 -3.10 -10.02 12.47
N LYS A 49 -2.08 -9.27 12.05
CA LYS A 49 -2.05 -7.83 12.26
C LYS A 49 -3.18 -7.20 11.44
N HIS A 50 -4.30 -6.92 12.09
CA HIS A 50 -5.38 -6.13 11.52
C HIS A 50 -4.94 -4.67 11.49
N ASP A 51 -4.58 -4.17 10.31
CA ASP A 51 -4.40 -2.75 10.09
C ASP A 51 -5.79 -2.11 9.87
N ASN A 52 -6.36 -1.57 10.95
CA ASN A 52 -7.70 -0.98 10.96
C ASN A 52 -7.76 0.45 10.40
N GLY A 53 -6.78 0.85 9.58
CA GLY A 53 -6.82 2.15 8.90
C GLY A 53 -6.34 3.33 9.77
N SER A 54 -5.14 3.21 10.36
CA SER A 54 -4.56 4.30 11.17
C SER A 54 -3.44 5.07 10.48
N ILE A 55 -3.11 4.75 9.22
CA ILE A 55 -1.98 5.36 8.52
C ILE A 55 -2.21 6.86 8.38
N TYR A 56 -3.41 7.27 7.95
CA TYR A 56 -3.77 8.69 7.83
C TYR A 56 -3.61 9.45 9.15
N LYS A 57 -4.00 8.84 10.28
CA LYS A 57 -3.87 9.48 11.61
C LYS A 57 -2.41 9.68 12.00
N SER A 58 -1.55 8.72 11.69
CA SER A 58 -0.12 8.79 11.99
C SER A 58 0.66 9.69 11.02
N LEU A 59 0.10 9.97 9.84
CA LEU A 59 0.74 10.75 8.78
C LEU A 59 1.10 12.16 9.26
N LEU A 60 0.17 12.85 9.93
CA LEU A 60 0.36 14.25 10.36
C LEU A 60 1.54 14.41 11.34
N THR A 61 1.82 13.38 12.15
CA THR A 61 2.97 13.36 13.06
C THR A 61 4.27 12.94 12.40
N ALA A 62 4.21 12.23 11.27
CA ALA A 62 5.37 11.68 10.58
C ALA A 62 5.91 12.62 9.48
N LEU A 63 5.09 13.57 9.02
CA LEU A 63 5.52 14.58 8.06
C LEU A 63 6.35 15.67 8.74
N PRO A 64 7.32 16.26 8.01
CA PRO A 64 8.13 17.33 8.56
C PRO A 64 7.25 18.54 8.87
N ASP A 65 7.55 19.24 9.95
CA ASP A 65 6.80 20.43 10.37
C ASP A 65 6.84 21.49 9.26
N PRO A 66 5.69 21.88 8.68
CA PRO A 66 5.65 22.89 7.63
C PRO A 66 5.97 24.30 8.13
N GLY A 67 5.97 24.54 9.45
CA GLY A 67 6.32 25.81 10.08
C GLY A 67 7.82 26.05 10.26
N LEU A 68 8.64 25.01 10.19
CA LEU A 68 10.11 25.14 10.17
C LEU A 68 10.56 25.51 8.76
N THR A 69 10.45 26.79 8.43
CA THR A 69 11.05 27.36 7.21
C THR A 69 12.55 27.13 7.27
N THR A 70 13.06 26.28 6.39
CA THR A 70 14.51 26.11 6.24
C THR A 70 15.02 27.36 5.53
N GLU A 71 15.96 28.09 6.12
CA GLU A 71 16.64 29.20 5.43
C GLU A 71 17.37 28.63 4.21
N GLY A 72 16.74 28.74 3.04
CA GLY A 72 17.34 28.34 1.78
C GLY A 72 18.46 29.32 1.41
N PRO A 73 19.52 28.86 0.71
CA PRO A 73 20.64 29.70 0.28
C PRO A 73 20.29 30.72 -0.82
N SER A 74 19.00 30.89 -1.15
CA SER A 74 18.52 31.84 -2.15
C SER A 74 18.12 33.14 -1.44
N GLY A 75 18.94 34.17 -1.62
CA GLY A 75 18.85 35.49 -0.98
C GLY A 75 17.62 36.35 -1.32
N ASP A 76 16.44 35.75 -1.50
CA ASP A 76 15.16 36.42 -1.77
C ASP A 76 14.24 36.50 -0.54
N GLY A 77 14.66 35.98 0.62
CA GLY A 77 13.94 36.15 1.89
C GLY A 77 12.51 35.58 1.94
N LYS A 78 12.11 34.81 0.92
CA LYS A 78 10.78 34.19 0.86
C LYS A 78 10.82 32.82 1.52
N PRO A 79 9.94 32.52 2.49
CA PRO A 79 9.88 31.19 3.09
C PRO A 79 9.54 30.16 2.00
N THR A 80 10.46 29.21 1.77
CA THR A 80 10.26 28.10 0.85
C THR A 80 9.60 26.94 1.60
N LYS A 81 8.54 26.38 1.01
CA LYS A 81 7.85 25.22 1.59
C LYS A 81 8.82 24.03 1.65
N PRO A 82 8.82 23.23 2.73
CA PRO A 82 9.70 22.08 2.81
C PRO A 82 9.34 21.03 1.74
N ALA A 83 10.37 20.42 1.14
CA ALA A 83 10.20 19.32 0.22
C ALA A 83 10.06 17.98 0.99
N LEU A 84 9.24 17.08 0.47
CA LEU A 84 9.03 15.76 1.04
C LEU A 84 10.05 14.74 0.49
N SER A 85 10.57 13.93 1.41
CA SER A 85 11.42 12.79 1.07
C SER A 85 10.62 11.68 0.40
N ASN A 86 11.31 10.73 -0.24
CA ASN A 86 10.67 9.54 -0.82
C ASN A 86 9.90 8.71 0.23
N LYS A 87 10.40 8.66 1.48
CA LYS A 87 9.72 7.96 2.58
C LYS A 87 8.39 8.64 2.93
N HIS A 88 8.37 9.97 2.99
CA HIS A 88 7.15 10.74 3.22
C HIS A 88 6.14 10.53 2.08
N ILE A 89 6.60 10.53 0.82
CA ILE A 89 5.75 10.27 -0.34
C ILE A 89 5.12 8.88 -0.30
N GLN A 90 5.89 7.85 0.07
CA GLN A 90 5.37 6.50 0.25
C GLN A 90 4.30 6.45 1.34
N LEU A 91 4.52 7.12 2.47
CA LEU A 91 3.54 7.20 3.56
C LEU A 91 2.26 7.92 3.15
N VAL A 92 2.37 9.05 2.44
CA VAL A 92 1.22 9.75 1.85
C VAL A 92 0.47 8.84 0.88
N SER A 93 1.18 8.09 0.04
CA SER A 93 0.56 7.18 -0.92
C SER A 93 -0.18 6.04 -0.24
N ALA A 94 0.36 5.51 0.87
CA ALA A 94 -0.31 4.51 1.69
C ALA A 94 -1.58 5.06 2.36
N ALA A 95 -1.50 6.25 2.95
CA ALA A 95 -2.67 6.94 3.51
C ALA A 95 -3.74 7.23 2.44
N ALA A 96 -3.34 7.62 1.23
CA ALA A 96 -4.26 7.81 0.11
C ALA A 96 -4.95 6.50 -0.30
N GLY A 97 -4.21 5.39 -0.33
CA GLY A 97 -4.78 4.06 -0.57
C GLY A 97 -5.79 3.66 0.50
N GLU A 98 -5.46 3.88 1.77
CA GLU A 98 -6.35 3.64 2.93
C GLU A 98 -7.66 4.43 2.81
N LEU A 99 -7.57 5.76 2.68
CA LEU A 99 -8.76 6.61 2.59
C LEU A 99 -9.64 6.25 1.38
N TYR A 100 -9.02 5.93 0.24
CA TYR A 100 -9.76 5.52 -0.94
C TYR A 100 -10.45 4.15 -0.75
N TYR A 101 -9.79 3.18 -0.11
CA TYR A 101 -10.35 1.87 0.20
C TYR A 101 -11.59 1.98 1.09
N PHE A 102 -11.52 2.82 2.13
CA PHE A 102 -12.65 3.10 3.04
C PHE A 102 -13.69 4.07 2.46
N LYS A 103 -13.57 4.46 1.18
CA LYS A 103 -14.46 5.42 0.49
C LYS A 103 -14.50 6.82 1.14
N ASN A 104 -13.49 7.18 1.92
CA ASN A 104 -13.34 8.51 2.52
C ASN A 104 -12.76 9.49 1.50
N TYR A 105 -13.48 9.70 0.40
CA TYR A 105 -13.00 10.47 -0.75
C TYR A 105 -12.80 11.96 -0.44
N GLU A 106 -13.69 12.54 0.38
CA GLU A 106 -13.59 13.94 0.81
C GLU A 106 -12.32 14.17 1.65
N GLN A 107 -12.06 13.30 2.64
CA GLN A 107 -10.85 13.39 3.47
C GLN A 107 -9.57 13.24 2.65
N LEU A 108 -9.58 12.41 1.59
CA LEU A 108 -8.44 12.31 0.69
C LEU A 108 -8.24 13.60 -0.12
N ILE A 109 -9.31 14.24 -0.58
CA ILE A 109 -9.23 15.54 -1.27
C ILE A 109 -8.67 16.61 -0.32
N ASP A 110 -9.15 16.66 0.92
CA ASP A 110 -8.67 17.60 1.94
C ASP A 110 -7.19 17.38 2.27
N LEU A 111 -6.76 16.12 2.40
CA LEU A 111 -5.35 15.79 2.57
C LEU A 111 -4.49 16.30 1.40
N ILE A 112 -4.95 16.10 0.16
CA ILE A 112 -4.24 16.55 -1.04
C ILE A 112 -4.13 18.08 -1.06
N ALA A 113 -5.21 18.79 -0.73
CA ALA A 113 -5.23 20.24 -0.65
C ALA A 113 -4.24 20.75 0.42
N TRP A 114 -4.29 20.16 1.62
CA TRP A 114 -3.38 20.48 2.72
C TRP A 114 -1.91 20.24 2.33
N LEU A 115 -1.60 19.13 1.65
CA LEU A 115 -0.25 18.85 1.18
C LEU A 115 0.27 19.91 0.19
N ARG A 116 -0.57 20.34 -0.77
CA ARG A 116 -0.23 21.39 -1.74
C ARG A 116 -0.05 22.75 -1.08
N GLU A 117 -0.82 23.03 -0.03
CA GLU A 117 -0.68 24.25 0.75
C GLU A 117 0.64 24.28 1.52
N ARG A 118 1.03 23.16 2.15
CA ARG A 118 2.09 23.14 3.17
C ARG A 118 3.47 22.71 2.66
N TYR A 119 3.56 21.99 1.54
CA TYR A 119 4.84 21.42 1.05
C TYR A 119 5.18 21.83 -0.38
N ASP A 120 6.47 21.77 -0.72
CA ASP A 120 6.94 21.89 -2.11
C ASP A 120 6.73 20.56 -2.83
N ILE A 121 5.52 20.33 -3.32
CA ILE A 121 5.13 19.09 -4.02
C ILE A 121 5.93 18.87 -5.31
N ASP A 122 6.32 19.94 -5.99
CA ASP A 122 7.02 19.85 -7.27
C ASP A 122 8.51 19.54 -7.06
N GLY A 123 9.13 20.07 -5.99
CA GLY A 123 10.48 19.71 -5.56
C GLY A 123 10.57 18.39 -4.78
N SER A 124 9.45 17.86 -4.30
CA SER A 124 9.38 16.61 -3.53
C SER A 124 9.73 15.38 -4.38
N GLY A 125 10.41 14.41 -3.75
CA GLY A 125 10.74 13.14 -4.38
C GLY A 125 11.80 13.22 -5.48
N THR A 126 12.54 14.32 -5.56
CA THR A 126 13.68 14.45 -6.48
C THR A 126 14.79 13.49 -6.06
N GLY A 127 15.11 12.54 -6.94
CA GLY A 127 16.10 11.51 -6.71
C GLY A 127 16.62 10.98 -8.05
N LYS A 128 17.70 10.19 -8.03
CA LYS A 128 18.32 9.67 -9.26
C LYS A 128 17.28 8.87 -10.07
N GLY A 129 16.82 9.43 -11.19
CA GLY A 129 15.80 8.84 -12.06
C GLY A 129 14.35 9.31 -11.85
N ASN A 130 14.06 10.19 -10.88
CA ASN A 130 12.71 10.73 -10.68
C ASN A 130 12.56 12.12 -11.31
N ARG A 131 11.55 12.27 -12.17
CA ARG A 131 11.23 13.56 -12.81
C ARG A 131 10.54 14.49 -11.81
N ARG A 132 10.93 15.77 -11.83
CA ARG A 132 10.25 16.84 -11.08
C ARG A 132 8.75 16.81 -11.40
N GLY A 133 7.89 17.02 -10.39
CA GLY A 133 6.43 17.06 -10.57
C GLY A 133 5.69 15.71 -10.57
N LYS A 134 6.38 14.56 -10.65
CA LYS A 134 5.72 13.23 -10.68
C LYS A 134 4.79 12.99 -9.47
N PHE A 135 5.19 13.50 -8.30
CA PHE A 135 4.37 13.38 -7.10
C PHE A 135 3.08 14.21 -7.23
N GLY A 136 3.19 15.44 -7.74
CA GLY A 136 2.03 16.30 -8.03
C GLY A 136 1.04 15.66 -9.01
N ASP A 137 1.54 15.02 -10.07
CA ASP A 137 0.71 14.27 -11.03
C ASP A 137 -0.04 13.12 -10.34
N THR A 138 0.64 12.43 -9.42
CA THR A 138 0.05 11.31 -8.66
C THR A 138 -1.09 11.79 -7.76
N LEU A 139 -0.91 12.91 -7.08
CA LEU A 139 -1.96 13.53 -6.26
C LEU A 139 -3.15 13.98 -7.11
N GLN A 140 -2.90 14.59 -8.28
CA GLN A 140 -3.96 15.00 -9.21
C GLN A 140 -4.80 13.80 -9.69
N ARG A 141 -4.17 12.65 -9.96
CA ARG A 141 -4.89 11.42 -10.33
C ARG A 141 -5.75 10.87 -9.19
N TRP A 142 -5.30 10.98 -7.94
CA TRP A 142 -6.12 10.62 -6.78
C TRP A 142 -7.33 11.53 -6.66
N GLU A 143 -7.12 12.84 -6.69
CA GLU A 143 -8.17 13.86 -6.60
C GLU A 143 -9.24 13.67 -7.69
N GLY A 144 -8.82 13.44 -8.94
CA GLY A 144 -9.74 13.16 -10.05
C GLY A 144 -10.59 11.90 -9.84
N ARG A 145 -9.97 10.80 -9.36
CA ARG A 145 -10.70 9.56 -9.05
C ARG A 145 -11.69 9.75 -7.91
N CYS A 146 -11.31 10.46 -6.86
CA CYS A 146 -12.19 10.78 -5.73
C CYS A 146 -13.40 11.61 -6.18
N ARG A 147 -13.18 12.67 -6.96
CA ARG A 147 -14.28 13.49 -7.51
C ARG A 147 -15.24 12.69 -8.38
N ALA A 148 -14.71 11.82 -9.24
CA ALA A 148 -15.54 10.94 -10.05
C ALA A 148 -16.41 10.03 -9.17
N ARG A 149 -15.83 9.42 -8.11
CA ARG A 149 -16.58 8.57 -7.18
C ARG A 149 -17.65 9.30 -6.38
N ILE A 150 -17.38 10.54 -5.97
CA ILE A 150 -18.38 11.38 -5.28
C ILE A 150 -19.54 11.72 -6.23
N ALA A 151 -19.24 12.08 -7.48
CA ALA A 151 -20.26 12.38 -8.48
C ALA A 151 -21.11 11.14 -8.84
N GLU A 152 -20.49 9.95 -8.93
CA GLU A 152 -21.18 8.68 -9.15
C GLU A 152 -22.06 8.28 -7.95
N GLY A 153 -21.55 8.44 -6.71
CA GLY A 153 -22.27 8.07 -5.49
C GLY A 153 -23.34 9.07 -5.05
N GLY A 154 -23.31 10.31 -5.56
CA GLY A 154 -24.33 11.34 -5.32
C GLY A 154 -25.57 11.25 -6.22
N GLY A 155 -25.61 10.26 -7.12
CA GLY A 155 -26.74 10.01 -8.04
C GLY A 155 -27.80 9.03 -7.52
N GLU A 156 -27.59 8.41 -6.36
CA GLU A 156 -28.57 7.58 -5.65
C GLU A 156 -29.02 8.31 -4.38
N GLY A 157 -29.98 9.23 -4.53
CA GLY A 157 -30.64 9.94 -3.44
C GLY A 157 -32.11 10.16 -3.76
#